data_AF-A0A358XSW5-F1
#
_entry.id   AF-A0A358XSW5-F1
#
_cell.length_a   1.000
_cell.length_b   1.000
_cell.length_c   1.000
_cell.angle_alpha   90.00
_cell.angle_beta   90.00
_cell.angle_gamma   90.00
#
_symmetry.space_group_name_H-M   'P 1'
#
loop_
_entity.id
_entity.type
_entity.pdbx_description
1 polymer ?
#
loop_
_entity_poly.entity_id
_entity_poly.type
_entity_poly.pdbx_seq_one_letter_code
_entity_poly.pdbx_strand_id
1 'polypeptide(L)' 'NLTKSAMLKDLEACGVELIGGALDESPRAYKDIHRVMKLQEELVNVLGTFSPKIVRMDK' A
#
# COMPACT_ATOMS: atom_id res chain seq x y z
N ASN A 1 -3.88 18.17 2.16
CA ASN A 1 -3.92 17.59 3.51
C ASN A 1 -4.43 16.17 3.43
N LEU A 2 -3.60 15.19 3.82
CA LEU A 2 -4.00 13.79 3.88
C LEU A 2 -4.77 13.57 5.18
N THR A 3 -6.05 13.19 5.09
CA THR A 3 -6.89 12.89 6.26
C THR A 3 -7.16 11.40 6.35
N LYS A 4 -7.45 10.90 7.56
CA LYS A 4 -7.72 9.47 7.77
C LYS A 4 -8.95 9.02 6.96
N SER A 5 -9.95 9.88 6.87
CA SER A 5 -11.15 9.65 6.04
C SER A 5 -10.83 9.56 4.54
N ALA A 6 -9.97 10.45 4.03
CA ALA A 6 -9.56 10.40 2.62
C ALA A 6 -8.76 9.13 2.31
N MET A 7 -7.86 8.73 3.22
CA MET A 7 -7.13 7.47 3.10
C MET A 7 -8.07 6.24 3.08
N LEU A 8 -9.02 6.17 4.00
CA LEU A 8 -9.99 5.06 4.05
C LEU A 8 -10.83 5.00 2.78
N LYS A 9 -11.28 6.15 2.26
CA LYS A 9 -12.05 6.22 1.01
C LYS A 9 -11.24 5.75 -0.19
N ASP A 10 -9.96 6.11 -0.25
CA ASP A 10 -9.07 5.65 -1.32
C ASP A 10 -8.84 4.13 -1.26
N LEU A 11 -8.68 3.57 -0.06
CA LEU A 11 -8.54 2.12 0.15
C LEU A 11 -9.84 1.36 -0.20
N GLU A 12 -10.99 1.89 0.20
CA GLU A 12 -12.31 1.35 -0.14
C GLU A 12 -12.55 1.36 -1.66
N ALA A 13 -12.16 2.44 -2.36
CA ALA A 13 -12.24 2.52 -3.82
C ALA A 13 -11.35 1.46 -4.52
N CYS A 14 -10.25 1.06 -3.88
CA CYS A 14 -9.39 -0.03 -4.32
C CYS A 14 -9.89 -1.43 -3.88
N GLY A 15 -11.00 -1.51 -3.14
CA GLY A 15 -11.55 -2.75 -2.61
C GLY A 15 -10.68 -3.37 -1.51
N VAL A 16 -10.04 -2.53 -0.68
CA VAL A 16 -9.19 -2.92 0.45
C VAL A 16 -9.85 -2.53 1.75
N GLU A 17 -10.06 -3.52 2.63
CA GLU A 17 -10.50 -3.29 4.00
C GLU A 17 -9.30 -3.06 4.93
N LEU A 18 -9.31 -1.98 5.70
CA LEU A 18 -8.25 -1.63 6.66
C LEU A 18 -8.74 -1.77 8.10
N ILE A 19 -8.02 -2.54 8.91
CA ILE A 19 -8.24 -2.71 10.35
C ILE A 19 -7.04 -2.12 11.10
N GLY A 20 -7.23 -1.00 11.79
CA GLY A 20 -6.15 -0.27 12.47
C GLY A 20 -5.48 0.76 11.57
N GLY A 21 -4.19 1.02 11.79
CA GLY A 21 -3.35 1.83 10.92
C GLY A 21 -3.40 3.34 11.18
N ALA A 22 -2.21 3.93 11.03
CA ALA A 22 -1.97 5.35 11.20
C ALA A 22 -1.79 6.07 9.85
N LEU A 23 -1.80 7.40 9.87
CA LEU A 23 -1.77 8.23 8.65
C LEU A 23 -0.39 8.24 7.97
N ASP A 24 0.66 8.04 8.74
CA ASP A 24 2.04 7.87 8.31
C ASP A 24 2.28 6.53 7.60
N GLU A 25 1.42 5.54 7.81
CA GLU A 25 1.42 4.26 7.08
C GLU A 25 0.56 4.32 5.80
N SER A 26 0.02 5.48 5.45
CA SER A 26 -0.72 5.63 4.20
C SER A 26 0.13 5.18 3.02
N PRO A 27 -0.45 4.53 1.98
CA PRO A 27 0.30 4.15 0.79
C PRO A 27 1.07 5.31 0.15
N ARG A 28 0.60 6.56 0.33
CA ARG A 28 1.27 7.78 -0.16
C ARG A 28 2.55 8.15 0.59
N ALA A 29 2.79 7.58 1.78
CA ALA A 29 4.02 7.79 2.54
C ALA A 29 5.19 6.95 2.01
N TYR A 30 4.90 5.91 1.22
CA TYR A 30 5.89 5.01 0.66
C TYR A 30 6.23 5.34 -0.80
N LYS A 31 7.37 4.81 -1.26
CA LYS A 31 7.75 4.84 -2.68
C LYS A 31 6.82 3.94 -3.48
N ASP A 32 6.61 4.26 -4.75
CA ASP A 32 5.93 3.37 -5.69
C ASP A 32 6.71 2.06 -5.82
N ILE A 33 6.10 0.96 -5.36
CA ILE A 33 6.69 -0.37 -5.38
C ILE A 33 7.00 -0.84 -6.80
N HIS A 34 6.18 -0.49 -7.79
CA HIS A 34 6.42 -0.87 -9.19
C HIS A 34 7.69 -0.20 -9.72
N ARG A 35 7.91 1.08 -9.33
CA ARG A 35 9.15 1.79 -9.69
C ARG A 35 10.37 1.19 -8.99
N VAL A 36 10.25 0.82 -7.72
CA VAL A 36 11.34 0.19 -6.95
C VAL A 36 11.73 -1.15 -7.56
N MET A 37 10.74 -2.03 -7.82
CA MET A 37 11.00 -3.35 -8.40
C MET A 37 11.61 -3.27 -9.80
N LYS A 38 11.13 -2.34 -10.64
CA LYS A 38 11.69 -2.10 -11.98
C LYS A 38 13.18 -1.72 -11.96
N LEU A 39 13.61 -0.97 -10.94
CA LEU A 39 15.02 -0.57 -10.80
C LEU A 39 15.92 -1.70 -10.29
N GLN A 40 15.37 -2.84 -9.91
CA GLN A 40 16.11 -3.99 -9.37
C GLN A 40 16.02 -5.23 -10.27
N GLU A 41 15.51 -5.12 -11.51
CA GLU A 41 15.32 -6.24 -12.44
C GLU A 41 16.61 -7.05 -12.71
N GLU A 42 17.80 -6.44 -12.61
CA GLU A 42 19.08 -7.15 -12.77
C GLU A 42 19.47 -8.03 -11.57
N LEU A 43 18.91 -7.76 -10.38
CA LEU A 43 19.29 -8.40 -9.11
C LEU A 43 18.24 -9.38 -8.59
N VAL A 44 16.98 -9.22 -8.98
CA VAL A 44 15.86 -10.01 -8.46
C VAL A 44 14.98 -10.53 -9.57
N ASN A 45 14.40 -11.72 -9.34
CA ASN A 45 13.37 -12.28 -10.21
C ASN A 45 12.01 -12.24 -9.51
N VAL A 46 10.99 -11.70 -10.19
CA VAL A 46 9.63 -11.62 -9.65
C VAL A 46 8.92 -12.96 -9.83
N LEU A 47 8.62 -13.62 -8.72
CA LEU A 47 7.90 -14.92 -8.73
C LEU A 47 6.38 -14.75 -8.77
N GLY A 48 5.86 -13.62 -8.30
CA GLY A 48 4.43 -13.35 -8.21
C GLY A 48 4.15 -11.98 -7.63
N THR A 49 2.89 -11.56 -7.71
CA THR A 49 2.41 -10.29 -7.16
C THR A 49 1.18 -10.56 -6.31
N PHE A 50 1.09 -9.89 -5.16
CA PHE A 50 -0.02 -10.00 -4.24
C PHE A 50 -0.76 -8.67 -4.17
N SER A 51 -2.08 -8.70 -4.34
CA SER A 51 -2.95 -7.54 -4.17
C SER A 51 -3.73 -7.70 -2.88
N PRO A 52 -3.55 -6.82 -1.88
CA PRO A 52 -4.23 -6.95 -0.60
C PRO A 52 -5.75 -6.78 -0.77
N LYS A 53 -6.52 -7.53 0.03
CA LYS A 53 -7.97 -7.35 0.18
C LYS A 53 -8.35 -6.93 1.58
N ILE A 54 -7.62 -7.43 2.57
CA ILE A 54 -7.80 -7.08 3.98
C ILE A 54 -6.40 -6.83 4.54
N VAL A 55 -6.24 -5.71 5.25
CA VAL A 55 -4.98 -5.30 5.88
C VAL A 55 -5.26 -5.01 7.34
N ARG A 56 -4.45 -5.59 8.24
CA ARG A 56 -4.43 -5.24 9.66
C ARG A 56 -3.07 -4.64 9.99
N MET A 57 -3.09 -3.39 10.44
CA MET A 57 -1.89 -2.66 10.87
C MET A 57 -1.91 -2.49 12.39
N ASP A 58 -0.80 -2.02 12.96
CA ASP A 58 -0.72 -1.73 14.40
C ASP A 58 -1.62 -0.54 14.78
N LYS A 59 -1.86 -0.36 16.07
CA LYS A 59 -2.72 0.71 16.61
C LYS A 59 -2.05 2.06 16.68
#